data_AF-A0A8D8GH81-F1
#
_entry.id   AF-A0A8D8GH81-F1
#
_cell.length_a   1.000
_cell.length_b   1.000
_cell.length_c   1.000
_cell.angle_alpha   90.00
_cell.angle_beta   90.00
_cell.angle_gamma   90.00
#
_symmetry.space_group_name_H-M   'P 1'
#
loop_
_entity.id
_entity.type
_entity.pdbx_description
1 polymer ?
#
loop_
_entity_poly.entity_id
_entity_poly.type
_entity_poly.pdbx_seq_one_letter_code
_entity_poly.pdbx_strand_id
1 'polypeptide(L)'
;MTLDRGRQAASTMFALSAMLLLSGFNCLNGAHAATKVDDSKGPVFLKEPTNRIDFSNSTGAVVECSATGNPPPEMIWIRSDGTAVGEVPGLRQILSNGNLVFPPFRAEDYRQDVHAQVYACMAKNQFGSVISRDVNVRAVVNQYYQTGSEDEYIIRGNSAILKCKIPSF
;
A
#
# COMPACT_ATOMS: atom_id res chain seq x y z
N MET A 1 80.29 17.88 -81.37
CA MET A 1 80.32 16.69 -80.50
C MET A 1 79.04 16.74 -79.67
N THR A 2 77.94 16.30 -80.28
CA THR A 2 77.29 14.99 -80.00
C THR A 2 76.73 14.92 -78.58
N LEU A 3 75.48 14.57 -78.30
CA LEU A 3 74.27 14.34 -79.06
C LEU A 3 73.19 14.19 -77.96
N ASP A 4 71.97 14.56 -78.31
CA ASP A 4 70.70 14.50 -77.57
C ASP A 4 70.32 13.11 -76.97
N ARG A 5 69.26 13.13 -76.15
CA ARG A 5 68.42 12.06 -75.54
C ARG A 5 68.62 11.91 -74.03
N GLY A 6 67.63 12.17 -73.17
CA GLY A 6 66.20 12.00 -73.34
C GLY A 6 65.76 10.64 -72.79
N ARG A 7 64.66 10.67 -72.04
CA ARG A 7 63.63 9.62 -71.88
C ARG A 7 63.52 8.97 -70.48
N GLN A 8 62.43 9.36 -69.83
CA GLN A 8 61.37 8.52 -69.26
C GLN A 8 61.79 7.19 -68.62
N ALA A 9 61.34 6.94 -67.39
CA ALA A 9 60.14 6.11 -67.22
C ALA A 9 59.84 5.93 -65.73
N ALA A 10 58.59 6.25 -65.36
CA ALA A 10 57.92 5.61 -64.25
C ALA A 10 57.81 4.10 -64.51
N SER A 11 58.03 3.29 -63.49
CA SER A 11 57.67 1.87 -63.34
C SER A 11 58.54 1.31 -62.21
N THR A 12 58.16 0.42 -61.31
CA THR A 12 56.93 -0.34 -61.04
C THR A 12 57.26 -1.09 -59.74
N MET A 13 56.31 -1.08 -58.80
CA MET A 13 55.97 -2.16 -57.86
C MET A 13 56.85 -3.43 -57.84
N PHE A 14 57.42 -3.72 -56.67
CA PHE A 14 57.63 -5.09 -56.13
C PHE A 14 57.15 -5.04 -54.67
N ALA A 15 55.93 -5.48 -54.34
CA ALA A 15 55.50 -6.86 -54.12
C ALA A 15 56.06 -7.51 -52.83
N LEU A 16 55.19 -7.53 -51.81
CA LEU A 16 54.85 -8.66 -50.95
C LEU A 16 55.97 -9.36 -50.15
N SER A 17 55.97 -9.12 -48.83
CA SER A 17 55.95 -10.24 -47.88
C SER A 17 55.24 -9.83 -46.59
N ALA A 18 54.15 -10.53 -46.30
CA ALA A 18 53.39 -10.44 -45.09
C ALA A 18 54.08 -11.23 -43.98
N MET A 19 54.20 -10.64 -42.79
CA MET A 19 54.19 -11.39 -41.54
C MET A 19 53.26 -10.69 -40.56
N LEU A 20 52.05 -11.24 -40.50
CA LEU A 20 51.03 -10.98 -39.50
C LEU A 20 51.57 -11.34 -38.12
N LEU A 21 51.71 -10.36 -37.23
CA LEU A 21 51.69 -10.60 -35.78
C LEU A 21 50.29 -10.25 -35.27
N LEU A 22 49.37 -11.18 -35.50
CA LEU A 22 48.14 -11.32 -34.74
C LEU A 22 48.48 -12.08 -33.45
N SER A 23 48.30 -11.44 -32.29
CA SER A 23 47.71 -12.01 -31.07
C SER A 23 48.29 -11.33 -29.83
N GLY A 24 47.47 -10.59 -29.09
CA GLY A 24 47.92 -10.03 -27.82
C GLY A 24 46.98 -9.04 -27.12
N PHE A 25 45.83 -8.70 -27.69
CA PHE A 25 44.78 -7.96 -26.97
C PHE A 25 43.54 -8.84 -26.84
N ASN A 26 43.64 -9.84 -25.97
CA ASN A 26 42.45 -10.52 -25.47
C ASN A 26 41.99 -9.75 -24.22
N CYS A 27 41.37 -8.59 -24.45
CA CYS A 27 40.54 -7.98 -23.42
C CYS A 27 39.36 -8.93 -23.22
N LEU A 28 39.46 -9.82 -22.23
CA LEU A 28 38.32 -10.48 -21.61
C LEU A 28 37.41 -9.40 -20.99
N ASN A 29 36.74 -8.64 -21.84
CA ASN A 29 35.49 -8.00 -21.50
C ASN A 29 34.45 -9.11 -21.43
N GLY A 30 34.49 -9.85 -20.32
CA GLY A 30 33.28 -10.45 -19.80
C GLY A 30 32.33 -9.29 -19.54
N ALA A 31 31.48 -8.99 -20.51
CA ALA A 31 30.23 -8.34 -20.22
C ALA A 31 29.52 -9.30 -19.25
N HIS A 32 29.72 -9.08 -17.95
CA HIS A 32 28.76 -9.54 -16.97
C HIS A 32 27.47 -8.81 -17.33
N ALA A 33 26.67 -9.46 -18.18
CA ALA A 33 25.24 -9.27 -18.16
C ALA A 33 24.83 -9.60 -16.73
N ALA A 34 24.83 -8.59 -15.87
CA ALA A 34 24.13 -8.66 -14.62
C ALA A 34 22.67 -8.88 -15.02
N THR A 35 22.24 -10.14 -14.98
CA THR A 35 20.82 -10.48 -14.97
C THR A 35 20.24 -9.68 -13.83
N LYS A 36 19.60 -8.53 -14.13
CA LYS A 36 18.82 -7.82 -13.12
C LYS A 36 17.76 -8.82 -12.70
N VAL A 37 17.92 -9.39 -11.50
CA VAL A 37 16.88 -10.20 -10.88
C VAL A 37 15.70 -9.26 -10.77
N ASP A 38 14.63 -9.57 -11.51
CA ASP A 38 13.41 -8.81 -11.46
C ASP A 38 12.73 -9.09 -10.12
N ASP A 39 13.06 -8.28 -9.11
CA ASP A 39 12.44 -8.31 -7.78
C ASP A 39 11.08 -7.60 -7.77
N SER A 40 10.50 -7.37 -8.95
CA SER A 40 9.17 -6.81 -9.10
C SER A 40 8.14 -7.74 -8.50
N LYS A 41 7.30 -7.19 -7.62
CA LYS A 41 6.22 -7.95 -6.99
C LYS A 41 4.99 -7.08 -6.76
N GLY A 42 3.83 -7.72 -6.93
CA GLY A 42 2.55 -7.13 -6.58
C GLY A 42 2.43 -6.82 -5.08
N PRO A 43 1.41 -6.04 -4.69
CA PRO A 43 1.20 -5.68 -3.32
C PRO A 43 0.76 -6.88 -2.47
N VAL A 44 1.29 -6.98 -1.26
CA VAL A 44 0.93 -7.99 -0.25
C VAL A 44 0.77 -7.31 1.09
N PHE A 45 -0.34 -7.57 1.80
CA PHE A 45 -0.55 -6.98 3.12
C PHE A 45 0.45 -7.52 4.15
N LEU A 46 1.06 -6.59 4.88
CA LEU A 46 1.80 -6.88 6.12
C LEU A 46 0.86 -6.80 7.32
N LYS A 47 -0.10 -5.87 7.29
CA LYS A 47 -1.09 -5.68 8.32
C LYS A 47 -2.44 -5.27 7.73
N GLU A 48 -3.46 -6.04 8.06
CA GLU A 48 -4.85 -5.73 7.76
C GLU A 48 -5.60 -5.24 9.01
N PRO A 49 -6.58 -4.33 8.86
CA PRO A 49 -7.39 -3.85 9.99
C PRO A 49 -8.25 -4.98 10.57
N THR A 50 -8.69 -4.89 11.82
CA THR A 50 -9.67 -5.86 12.36
C THR A 50 -11.02 -5.71 11.65
N ASN A 51 -11.89 -6.72 11.75
CA ASN A 51 -13.22 -6.68 11.14
C ASN A 51 -14.16 -5.65 11.78
N ARG A 52 -13.85 -5.17 12.99
CA ARG A 52 -14.65 -4.21 13.72
C ARG A 52 -13.78 -3.28 14.55
N ILE A 53 -14.13 -2.00 14.52
CA ILE A 53 -13.54 -0.93 15.32
C ILE A 53 -14.67 -0.12 15.93
N ASP A 54 -14.87 -0.28 17.24
CA ASP A 54 -15.79 0.54 18.02
C ASP A 54 -14.99 1.54 18.85
N PHE A 55 -15.36 2.81 18.82
CA PHE A 55 -14.67 3.85 19.58
C PHE A 55 -15.63 4.94 20.05
N SER A 56 -15.27 5.68 21.10
CA SER A 56 -16.07 6.81 21.55
C SER A 56 -15.72 8.09 20.80
N ASN A 57 -16.68 9.01 20.70
CA ASN A 57 -16.44 10.33 20.11
C ASN A 57 -15.36 11.16 20.84
N SER A 58 -15.09 10.86 22.12
CA SER A 58 -14.05 11.54 22.90
C SER A 58 -12.65 10.98 22.69
N THR A 59 -12.52 9.72 22.28
CA THR A 59 -11.22 9.04 22.14
C THR A 59 -10.73 9.06 20.69
N GLY A 60 -11.65 8.93 19.72
CA GLY A 60 -11.26 8.72 18.33
C GLY A 60 -10.71 7.31 18.08
N ALA A 61 -10.21 7.06 16.87
CA ALA A 61 -9.62 5.79 16.49
C ALA A 61 -8.58 5.93 15.37
N VAL A 62 -7.67 4.95 15.29
CA VAL A 62 -6.74 4.77 14.17
C VAL A 62 -6.92 3.37 13.62
N VAL A 63 -7.18 3.27 12.32
CA VAL A 63 -7.30 2.01 11.61
C VAL A 63 -6.02 1.82 10.79
N GLU A 64 -5.21 0.87 11.23
CA GLU A 64 -3.91 0.61 10.62
C GLU A 64 -4.02 -0.32 9.42
N CYS A 65 -3.30 0.02 8.34
CA CYS A 65 -3.18 -0.83 7.17
C CYS A 65 -1.79 -0.64 6.54
N SER A 66 -1.09 -1.73 6.26
CA SER A 66 0.21 -1.67 5.60
C SER A 66 0.41 -2.83 4.64
N ALA A 67 1.08 -2.54 3.52
CA ALA A 67 1.42 -3.50 2.49
C ALA A 67 2.85 -3.29 2.00
N THR A 68 3.44 -4.36 1.48
CA THR A 68 4.73 -4.34 0.80
C THR A 68 4.54 -4.66 -0.67
N GLY A 69 5.47 -4.22 -1.51
CA GLY A 69 5.46 -4.41 -2.95
C GLY A 69 6.72 -3.82 -3.55
N ASN A 70 7.06 -4.18 -4.78
CA ASN A 70 8.15 -3.53 -5.50
C ASN A 70 7.70 -3.21 -6.93
N PRO A 71 7.47 -1.93 -7.29
CA PRO A 71 7.55 -0.73 -6.44
C PRO A 71 6.61 -0.74 -5.22
N PRO A 72 6.92 0.06 -4.17
CA PRO A 72 6.05 0.20 -2.99
C PRO A 72 4.63 0.61 -3.38
N PRO A 73 3.60 -0.01 -2.79
CA PRO A 73 2.23 0.28 -3.16
C PRO A 73 1.72 1.58 -2.53
N GLU A 74 0.81 2.23 -3.24
CA GLU A 74 -0.04 3.29 -2.70
C GLU A 74 -1.15 2.66 -1.86
N MET A 75 -1.43 3.27 -0.70
CA MET A 75 -2.48 2.84 0.22
C MET A 75 -3.72 3.72 0.04
N ILE A 76 -4.82 3.12 -0.37
CA ILE A 76 -6.07 3.81 -0.71
C ILE A 76 -7.19 3.23 0.15
N TRP A 77 -7.97 4.08 0.81
CA TRP A 77 -9.16 3.63 1.52
C TRP A 77 -10.38 3.67 0.60
N ILE A 78 -11.20 2.63 0.67
CA ILE A 78 -12.42 2.50 -0.12
C ILE A 78 -13.62 2.16 0.77
N ARG A 79 -14.83 2.42 0.28
CA ARG A 79 -16.08 1.94 0.90
C ARG A 79 -16.50 0.59 0.29
N SER A 80 -17.58 0.03 0.80
CA SER A 80 -18.20 -1.22 0.30
C SER A 80 -18.61 -1.17 -1.17
N ASP A 81 -18.85 0.02 -1.73
CA ASP A 81 -19.16 0.23 -3.16
C ASP A 81 -17.90 0.38 -4.04
N GLY A 82 -16.71 0.29 -3.46
CA GLY A 82 -15.43 0.47 -4.15
C GLY A 82 -15.04 1.95 -4.37
N THR A 83 -15.84 2.91 -3.92
CA THR A 83 -15.51 4.34 -4.05
C THR A 83 -14.33 4.70 -3.15
N ALA A 84 -13.38 5.46 -3.71
CA ALA A 84 -12.28 6.00 -2.93
C ALA A 84 -12.80 6.95 -1.84
N VAL A 85 -12.19 6.82 -0.67
CA VAL A 85 -12.52 7.57 0.53
C VAL A 85 -11.59 8.77 0.60
N GLY A 86 -12.18 9.97 0.61
CA GLY A 86 -11.44 11.21 0.84
C GLY A 86 -11.41 11.62 2.30
N GLU A 87 -10.59 12.63 2.59
CA GLU A 87 -10.56 13.28 3.89
C GLU A 87 -11.86 14.06 4.15
N VAL A 88 -12.25 14.13 5.43
CA VAL A 88 -13.33 14.97 5.91
C VAL A 88 -12.77 15.82 7.04
N PRO A 89 -12.66 17.15 6.86
CA PRO A 89 -12.04 18.02 7.86
C PRO A 89 -12.60 17.77 9.27
N GLY A 90 -11.69 17.49 10.22
CA GLY A 90 -12.03 17.21 11.62
C GLY A 90 -12.60 15.82 11.93
N LEU A 91 -13.01 15.03 10.93
CA LEU A 91 -13.73 13.75 11.15
C LEU A 91 -13.01 12.52 10.60
N ARG A 92 -12.26 12.67 9.50
CA ARG A 92 -11.52 11.56 8.88
C ARG A 92 -10.30 12.06 8.13
N GLN A 93 -9.15 11.47 8.40
CA GLN A 93 -7.86 11.83 7.80
C GLN A 93 -7.14 10.57 7.31
N ILE A 94 -6.38 10.70 6.23
CA ILE A 94 -5.55 9.62 5.71
C ILE A 94 -4.09 10.01 5.90
N LEU A 95 -3.40 9.31 6.79
CA LEU A 95 -2.00 9.59 7.06
C LEU A 95 -1.10 9.11 5.92
N SER A 96 0.08 9.70 5.80
CA SER A 96 1.10 9.33 4.79
C SER A 96 1.60 7.88 4.92
N ASN A 97 1.43 7.27 6.09
CA ASN A 97 1.75 5.86 6.31
C ASN A 97 0.63 4.88 5.89
N GLY A 98 -0.50 5.40 5.37
CA GLY A 98 -1.65 4.60 4.93
C GLY A 98 -2.72 4.37 6.00
N ASN A 99 -2.54 4.85 7.24
CA ASN A 99 -3.53 4.68 8.29
C ASN A 99 -4.74 5.63 8.11
N LEU A 100 -5.95 5.13 8.40
CA LEU A 100 -7.16 5.94 8.45
C LEU A 100 -7.43 6.39 9.88
N VAL A 101 -7.50 7.70 10.10
CA VAL A 101 -7.66 8.29 11.42
C VAL A 101 -9.03 8.94 11.54
N PHE A 102 -9.68 8.67 12.66
CA PHE A 102 -10.91 9.31 13.11
C PHE A 102 -10.60 10.11 14.38
N PRO A 103 -10.38 11.42 14.28
CA PRO A 103 -10.12 12.27 15.45
C PRO A 103 -11.30 12.29 16.43
N PRO A 104 -11.09 12.67 17.70
CA PRO A 104 -12.19 13.03 18.59
C PRO A 104 -13.08 14.12 17.99
N PHE A 105 -14.39 14.01 18.18
CA PHE A 105 -15.39 14.89 17.59
C PHE A 105 -16.56 15.15 18.56
N ARG A 106 -17.30 16.23 18.33
CA ARG A 106 -18.47 16.57 19.17
C ARG A 106 -19.72 15.82 18.71
N ALA A 107 -20.73 15.72 19.56
CA ALA A 107 -21.95 14.99 19.24
C ALA A 107 -22.64 15.55 17.97
N GLU A 108 -22.62 16.86 17.79
CA GLU A 108 -23.18 17.57 16.64
C GLU A 108 -22.45 17.30 15.32
N ASP A 109 -21.17 16.89 15.38
CA ASP A 109 -20.36 16.60 14.20
C ASP A 109 -20.50 15.13 13.75
N TYR A 110 -21.34 14.35 14.43
CA TYR A 110 -21.55 12.95 14.07
C TYR A 110 -22.14 12.82 12.66
N ARG A 111 -21.46 12.04 11.82
CA ARG A 111 -21.89 11.73 10.46
C ARG A 111 -21.93 10.23 10.21
N GLN A 112 -23.08 9.71 9.82
CA GLN A 112 -23.25 8.28 9.55
C GLN A 112 -22.34 7.79 8.42
N ASP A 113 -22.13 8.60 7.37
CA ASP A 113 -21.27 8.27 6.23
C ASP A 113 -19.76 8.27 6.55
N VAL A 114 -19.39 8.69 7.77
CA VAL A 114 -18.01 8.66 8.29
C VAL A 114 -17.89 7.67 9.46
N HIS A 115 -18.77 7.78 10.45
CA HIS A 115 -18.66 7.13 11.75
C HIS A 115 -19.43 5.80 11.87
N ALA A 116 -20.29 5.45 10.93
CA ALA A 116 -21.01 4.18 10.89
C ALA A 116 -20.97 3.61 9.48
N GLN A 117 -19.77 3.20 9.07
CA GLN A 117 -19.47 2.84 7.70
C GLN A 117 -18.50 1.65 7.64
N VAL A 118 -18.66 0.83 6.60
CA VAL A 118 -17.74 -0.25 6.25
C VAL A 118 -16.68 0.29 5.30
N TYR A 119 -15.43 0.15 5.70
CA TYR A 119 -14.27 0.51 4.90
C TYR A 119 -13.48 -0.75 4.50
N ALA A 120 -12.68 -0.62 3.46
CA ALA A 120 -11.60 -1.56 3.16
C ALA A 120 -10.35 -0.80 2.73
N CYS A 121 -9.20 -1.41 2.94
CA CYS A 121 -7.92 -0.86 2.53
C CYS A 121 -7.49 -1.51 1.22
N MET A 122 -7.15 -0.71 0.22
CA MET A 122 -6.61 -1.15 -1.06
C MET A 122 -5.14 -0.77 -1.16
N ALA A 123 -4.28 -1.75 -1.37
CA ALA A 123 -2.88 -1.53 -1.71
C ALA A 123 -2.70 -1.73 -3.21
N LYS A 124 -2.14 -0.75 -3.91
CA LYS A 124 -2.01 -0.76 -5.38
C LYS A 124 -0.61 -0.37 -5.83
N ASN A 125 -0.03 -1.16 -6.74
CA ASN A 125 1.14 -0.76 -7.51
C ASN A 125 0.93 -1.09 -9.00
N GLN A 126 1.95 -0.87 -9.83
CA GLN A 126 1.84 -1.11 -11.29
C GLN A 126 1.61 -2.59 -11.67
N PHE A 127 1.85 -3.53 -10.75
CA PHE A 127 1.70 -4.96 -10.97
C PHE A 127 0.38 -5.53 -10.45
N GLY A 128 -0.43 -4.74 -9.75
CA GLY A 128 -1.76 -5.15 -9.31
C GLY A 128 -2.30 -4.37 -8.12
N SER A 129 -3.44 -4.83 -7.63
CA SER A 129 -4.10 -4.30 -6.44
C SER A 129 -4.65 -5.43 -5.58
N VAL A 130 -4.50 -5.31 -4.26
CA VAL A 130 -5.12 -6.20 -3.27
C VAL A 130 -6.00 -5.38 -2.34
N ILE A 131 -7.12 -5.95 -1.91
CA ILE A 131 -8.10 -5.32 -1.02
C ILE A 131 -8.15 -6.14 0.27
N SER A 132 -8.10 -5.46 1.42
CA SER A 132 -8.17 -6.09 2.73
C SER A 132 -9.56 -6.66 2.99
N ARG A 133 -9.71 -7.40 4.09
CA ARG A 133 -11.04 -7.63 4.68
C ARG A 133 -11.75 -6.31 5.02
N ASP A 134 -13.07 -6.38 5.07
CA ASP A 134 -13.93 -5.30 5.52
C ASP A 134 -13.67 -4.95 6.98
N VAL A 135 -13.65 -3.66 7.29
CA VAL A 135 -13.63 -3.13 8.66
C VAL A 135 -14.90 -2.32 8.91
N ASN A 136 -15.73 -2.81 9.82
CA ASN A 136 -16.91 -2.10 10.30
C ASN A 136 -16.50 -1.07 11.35
N VAL A 137 -16.52 0.20 10.96
CA VAL A 137 -16.18 1.32 11.84
C VAL A 137 -17.45 1.87 12.45
N ARG A 138 -17.48 1.92 13.79
CA ARG A 138 -18.61 2.41 14.58
C ARG A 138 -18.15 3.34 15.69
N ALA A 139 -18.29 4.65 15.46
CA ALA A 139 -18.16 5.63 16.53
C ALA A 139 -19.45 5.67 17.35
N VAL A 140 -19.31 5.64 18.67
CA VAL A 140 -20.41 5.77 19.63
C VAL A 140 -20.26 7.11 20.34
N VAL A 141 -21.28 7.96 20.22
CA VAL A 141 -21.33 9.21 20.98
C VAL A 141 -21.61 8.87 22.44
N ASN A 142 -20.76 9.38 23.35
CA ASN A 142 -20.96 9.18 24.77
C ASN A 142 -22.29 9.80 25.21
N GLN A 143 -23.22 8.95 25.64
CA GLN A 143 -24.51 9.35 26.19
C GLN A 143 -24.67 8.81 27.60
N TYR A 144 -25.34 9.59 28.45
CA TYR A 144 -25.65 9.16 29.80
C TYR A 144 -26.71 8.07 29.77
N TYR A 145 -26.49 6.99 30.52
CA TYR A 145 -27.45 5.92 30.68
C TYR A 145 -27.50 5.44 32.11
N GLN A 146 -28.69 4.94 32.50
CA GLN A 146 -28.91 4.33 33.80
C GLN A 146 -29.37 2.89 33.59
N THR A 147 -28.84 2.01 34.41
CA THR A 147 -29.26 0.61 34.49
C THR A 147 -30.20 0.44 35.68
N GLY A 148 -31.16 -0.46 35.57
CA GLY A 148 -32.08 -0.77 36.67
C GLY A 148 -32.36 -2.27 36.77
N SER A 149 -32.95 -2.67 37.89
CA SER A 149 -33.55 -3.99 38.09
C SER A 149 -35.02 -3.80 38.44
N GLU A 150 -35.87 -4.68 37.94
CA GLU A 150 -37.27 -4.73 38.33
C GLU A 150 -37.47 -5.80 39.41
N ASP A 151 -38.53 -5.64 40.21
CA ASP A 151 -38.90 -6.62 41.23
C ASP A 151 -39.35 -7.93 40.56
N GLU A 152 -38.78 -9.04 41.01
CA GLU A 152 -39.09 -10.40 40.53
C GLU A 152 -39.80 -11.19 41.63
N TYR A 153 -40.95 -11.79 41.32
CA TYR A 153 -41.76 -12.53 42.29
C TYR A 153 -41.62 -14.04 42.10
N ILE A 154 -41.18 -14.75 43.13
CA ILE A 154 -40.79 -16.17 43.02
C ILE A 154 -41.35 -16.97 44.19
N ILE A 155 -41.83 -18.18 43.90
CA ILE A 155 -42.36 -19.12 44.89
C ILE A 155 -41.21 -19.62 45.78
N ARG A 156 -41.46 -19.64 47.09
CA ARG A 156 -40.50 -20.14 48.10
C ARG A 156 -40.00 -21.54 47.74
N GLY A 157 -38.68 -21.71 47.74
CA GLY A 157 -38.02 -22.97 47.38
C GLY A 157 -37.52 -23.03 45.93
N ASN A 158 -37.96 -22.10 45.07
CA ASN A 158 -37.43 -21.97 43.71
C ASN A 158 -36.21 -21.04 43.66
N SER A 159 -35.46 -21.13 42.56
CA SER A 159 -34.34 -20.24 42.25
C SER A 159 -34.80 -18.91 41.69
N ALA A 160 -34.08 -17.84 42.05
CA ALA A 160 -34.33 -16.49 41.58
C ALA A 160 -33.31 -16.01 40.54
N ILE A 161 -33.78 -15.25 39.54
CA ILE A 161 -32.93 -14.56 38.57
C ILE A 161 -33.31 -13.08 38.58
N LEU A 162 -32.46 -12.25 39.19
CA LEU A 162 -32.56 -10.80 39.06
C LEU A 162 -31.84 -10.37 37.79
N LYS A 163 -32.55 -9.63 36.92
CA LYS A 163 -32.00 -9.15 35.66
C LYS A 163 -31.61 -7.68 35.77
N CYS A 164 -30.37 -7.37 35.42
CA CYS A 164 -29.95 -5.99 35.17
C CYS A 164 -30.43 -5.60 33.76
N LYS A 165 -31.37 -4.66 33.68
CA LYS A 165 -31.85 -4.09 32.42
C LYS A 165 -30.90 -2.98 31.99
N ILE A 166 -30.18 -3.24 30.90
CA ILE A 166 -29.33 -2.26 30.21
C ILE A 166 -30.10 -1.77 28.98
N PRO A 167 -30.23 -0.45 28.77
CA PRO A 167 -30.84 0.10 27.56
C PRO A 167 -30.17 -0.40 26.26
N SER A 168 -30.94 -0.59 25.18
CA SER A 168 -30.50 -1.25 23.94
C SER A 168 -30.15 -0.30 22.78
N PHE A 169 -29.92 0.99 23.04
CA PHE A 169 -29.68 2.00 22.01
C PHE A 169 -28.34 1.81 21.28
#